data_AF-A0A257EWQ6-F1
#
_entry.id   AF-A0A257EWQ6-F1
#
_cell.length_a   1.000
_cell.length_b   1.000
_cell.length_c   1.000
_cell.angle_alpha   90.00
_cell.angle_beta   90.00
_cell.angle_gamma   90.00
#
_symmetry.space_group_name_H-M   'P 1'
#
loop_
_entity.id
_entity.type
_entity.pdbx_description
1 polymer ?
#
loop_
_entity_poly.entity_id
_entity_poly.type
_entity_poly.pdbx_seq_one_letter_code
_entity_poly.pdbx_strand_id
1 'polypeptide(L)' 'ADFLTWFEGETITPRPQIEESSPEGVTLHFNALGPAPHRIALYVTARQVGIFHTALTLDGTPLPARFTVLP' A
#
# COMPACT_ATOMS: atom_id res chain seq x y z
N ALA A 1 6.06 12.13 5.23
CA ALA A 1 6.82 11.76 4.02
C ALA A 1 5.89 10.95 3.14
N ASP A 2 5.80 11.28 1.86
CA ASP A 2 4.90 10.58 0.94
C ASP A 2 5.49 9.20 0.58
N PHE A 3 4.63 8.17 0.56
CA PHE A 3 5.00 6.79 0.23
C PHE A 3 5.68 6.70 -1.13
N LEU A 4 5.17 7.44 -2.12
CA LEU A 4 5.71 7.45 -3.48
C LEU A 4 7.06 8.16 -3.61
N THR A 5 7.48 8.92 -2.60
CA THR A 5 8.85 9.46 -2.54
C THR A 5 9.86 8.37 -2.18
N TRP A 6 9.46 7.39 -1.36
CA TRP A 6 10.33 6.33 -0.86
C TRP A 6 10.27 5.05 -1.71
N PHE A 7 9.14 4.80 -2.34
CA PHE A 7 8.88 3.56 -3.07
C PHE A 7 8.31 3.84 -4.46
N GLU A 8 8.71 3.02 -5.42
CA GLU A 8 8.04 2.85 -6.70
C GLU A 8 7.07 1.68 -6.59
N GLY A 9 5.78 1.92 -6.85
CA GLY A 9 4.79 0.87 -6.92
C GLY A 9 4.96 0.07 -8.22
N GLU A 10 5.30 -1.21 -8.10
CA GLU A 10 5.52 -2.07 -9.26
C GLU A 10 4.22 -2.78 -9.66
N THR A 11 3.54 -3.42 -8.71
CA THR A 11 2.34 -4.22 -9.00
C THR A 11 1.48 -4.42 -7.75
N ILE A 12 0.15 -4.38 -7.92
CA ILE A 12 -0.84 -4.76 -6.91
C ILE A 12 -1.65 -5.95 -7.44
N THR A 13 -1.84 -6.99 -6.62
CA THR A 13 -2.58 -8.20 -7.00
C THR A 13 -3.53 -8.65 -5.87
N PRO A 14 -4.82 -8.89 -6.14
CA PRO A 14 -5.50 -8.71 -7.43
C PRO A 14 -5.57 -7.23 -7.83
N ARG A 15 -5.88 -6.96 -9.10
CA ARG A 15 -6.07 -5.58 -9.56
C ARG A 15 -7.28 -4.97 -8.81
N PRO A 16 -7.16 -3.74 -8.28
CA PRO A 16 -8.31 -3.07 -7.69
C PRO A 16 -9.43 -2.89 -8.71
N GLN A 17 -10.68 -2.96 -8.26
CA GLN A 17 -11.84 -2.68 -9.09
C GLN A 17 -12.07 -1.17 -9.25
N ILE A 18 -11.83 -0.42 -8.17
CA ILE A 18 -12.00 1.04 -8.13
C ILE A 18 -10.77 1.65 -7.47
N GLU A 19 -10.28 2.75 -8.06
CA GLU A 19 -9.23 3.59 -7.51
C GLU A 19 -9.79 5.00 -7.36
N GLU A 20 -9.80 5.53 -6.14
CA GLU A 20 -10.34 6.86 -5.83
C GLU A 20 -9.23 7.75 -5.26
N SER A 21 -8.92 8.83 -5.97
CA SER A 21 -7.97 9.84 -5.49
C SER A 21 -8.66 10.88 -4.62
N SER A 22 -8.06 11.20 -3.47
CA SER A 22 -8.48 12.25 -2.56
C SER A 22 -7.27 13.08 -2.10
N PRO A 23 -7.49 14.22 -1.40
CA PRO A 23 -6.39 14.97 -0.79
C PRO A 23 -5.59 14.16 0.24
N GLU A 24 -6.18 13.12 0.81
CA GLU A 24 -5.57 12.27 1.84
C GLU A 24 -4.79 11.09 1.24
N GLY A 25 -4.96 10.80 -0.06
CA GLY A 25 -4.26 9.73 -0.75
C GLY A 25 -5.12 9.03 -1.80
N VAL A 26 -4.75 7.79 -2.13
CA VAL A 26 -5.50 6.93 -3.05
C VAL A 26 -6.13 5.79 -2.27
N THR A 27 -7.45 5.64 -2.40
CA THR A 27 -8.19 4.49 -1.86
C THR A 27 -8.37 3.46 -2.95
N LEU A 28 -8.00 2.21 -2.66
CA LEU A 28 -8.10 1.08 -3.57
C LEU A 28 -9.18 0.12 -3.08
N HIS A 29 -10.19 -0.13 -3.91
CA HIS A 29 -11.29 -1.03 -3.60
C HIS A 29 -11.08 -2.38 -4.29
N PHE A 30 -11.16 -3.46 -3.52
CA PHE A 30 -10.98 -4.82 -4.00
C PHE A 30 -12.27 -5.62 -3.81
N ASN A 31 -12.58 -6.48 -4.79
CA ASN A 31 -13.67 -7.42 -4.62
C ASN A 31 -13.29 -8.55 -3.65
N ALA A 32 -14.12 -8.75 -2.64
CA ALA A 32 -14.08 -9.92 -1.76
C ALA A 32 -14.72 -11.13 -2.47
N LEU A 33 -14.08 -11.66 -3.51
CA LEU A 33 -14.52 -12.90 -4.14
C LEU A 33 -13.98 -14.12 -3.36
N GLY A 34 -14.88 -15.01 -2.96
CA GLY A 34 -14.55 -16.27 -2.28
C GLY A 34 -14.51 -16.15 -0.75
N PRO A 35 -14.34 -17.29 -0.04
CA PRO A 35 -14.24 -17.28 1.41
C PRO A 35 -12.91 -16.69 1.88
N ALA A 36 -12.93 -16.06 3.05
CA ALA A 36 -11.74 -15.54 3.73
C ALA A 36 -10.70 -16.67 4.00
N PRO A 37 -9.40 -16.33 4.10
CA PRO A 37 -8.82 -14.99 4.08
C PRO A 37 -8.65 -14.41 2.68
N HIS A 38 -9.00 -13.13 2.50
CA HIS A 38 -8.69 -12.38 1.30
C HIS A 38 -7.22 -11.94 1.33
N ARG A 39 -6.51 -12.09 0.20
CA ARG A 39 -5.10 -11.73 0.10
C ARG A 39 -4.90 -10.66 -0.97
N ILE A 40 -4.29 -9.56 -0.56
CA ILE A 40 -3.80 -8.49 -1.43
C ILE A 40 -2.28 -8.46 -1.28
N ALA A 41 -1.57 -8.47 -2.41
CA ALA A 41 -0.12 -8.33 -2.47
C ALA A 41 0.23 -6.99 -3.12
N LEU A 42 1.09 -6.22 -2.44
CA LEU A 42 1.69 -4.98 -2.94
C LEU A 42 3.18 -5.23 -3.13
N TYR A 43 3.65 -5.10 -4.38
CA TYR A 43 5.07 -5.18 -4.73
C TYR A 43 5.59 -3.77 -4.99
N VAL A 44 6.64 -3.41 -4.25
CA VAL A 44 7.24 -2.07 -4.27
C VAL A 44 8.75 -2.17 -4.30
N THR A 45 9.37 -1.26 -5.04
CA THR A 45 10.82 -1.14 -5.14
C THR A 45 11.25 0.11 -4.40
N ALA A 46 12.20 -0.03 -3.47
CA ALA A 46 12.70 1.10 -2.69
C ALA A 46 13.55 2.03 -3.55
N ARG A 47 13.31 3.34 -3.46
CA ARG A 47 14.11 4.40 -4.13
C ARG A 47 15.22 4.95 -3.25
N GLN A 48 15.09 4.76 -1.93
CA GLN A 48 16.00 5.35 -0.94
C GLN A 48 16.35 4.33 0.14
N VAL A 49 17.60 4.37 0.61
CA VAL A 49 18.06 3.65 1.80
C VAL A 49 17.61 4.41 3.04
N GLY A 50 17.20 3.70 4.08
CA GLY A 50 16.86 4.29 5.37
C GLY A 50 15.64 3.68 6.05
N ILE A 51 15.09 4.42 7.00
CA ILE A 51 13.91 4.01 7.77
C ILE A 51 12.74 4.91 7.38
N PHE A 52 11.67 4.30 6.88
CA PHE A 52 10.43 4.97 6.53
C PHE A 52 9.29 4.50 7.44
N HIS A 53 8.57 5.47 7.99
CA HIS A 53 7.37 5.23 8.79
C HIS A 53 6.16 5.76 8.03
N THR A 54 5.12 4.94 7.94
CA THR A 54 3.83 5.29 7.34
C THR A 54 2.70 4.57 8.06
N ALA A 55 1.47 4.83 7.66
CA ALA A 55 0.31 4.03 8.02
C ALA A 55 -0.31 3.43 6.75
N LEU A 56 -0.69 2.16 6.82
CA LEU A 56 -1.55 1.52 5.84
C LEU A 56 -2.96 1.47 6.41
N THR A 57 -3.93 2.03 5.71
CA THR A 57 -5.33 2.00 6.18
C THR A 57 -6.05 0.81 5.56
N LEU A 58 -6.59 -0.08 6.41
CA LEU A 58 -7.48 -1.18 6.00
C LEU A 58 -8.86 -0.94 6.59
N ASP A 59 -9.88 -0.86 5.74
CA ASP A 59 -11.27 -0.59 6.14
C ASP A 59 -11.40 0.62 7.10
N GLY A 60 -10.67 1.70 6.81
CA GLY A 60 -10.65 2.92 7.62
C GLY A 60 -9.81 2.82 8.91
N THR A 61 -9.26 1.66 9.23
CA THR A 61 -8.41 1.45 10.40
C THR A 61 -6.93 1.66 10.03
N PRO A 62 -6.23 2.64 10.62
CA PRO A 62 -4.82 2.87 10.35
C PRO A 62 -3.94 1.82 11.04
N LEU A 63 -3.11 1.14 10.25
CA LEU A 63 -2.11 0.19 10.72
C LEU A 63 -0.72 0.81 10.57
N PRO A 64 0.03 1.05 11.65
CA PRO A 64 1.37 1.61 11.56
C PRO A 64 2.31 0.62 10.84
N ALA A 65 3.06 1.13 9.87
CA ALA A 65 4.02 0.36 9.10
C ALA A 65 5.41 1.01 9.18
N ARG A 66 6.44 0.19 9.38
CA ARG A 66 7.84 0.59 9.41
C ARG A 66 8.63 -0.23 8.41
N PHE A 67 9.25 0.46 7.47
CA PHE A 67 10.11 -0.15 6.45
C PHE A 67 11.56 0.22 6.74
N THR A 68 12.46 -0.75 6.67
CA THR A 68 13.91 -0.54 6.77
C THR A 68 14.54 -1.03 5.48
N VAL A 69 15.08 -0.10 4.70
CA VAL A 69 15.79 -0.37 3.45
C VAL A 69 17.28 -0.24 3.75
N LEU A 70 18.02 -1.32 3.50
CA LEU A 70 19.46 -1.37 3.71
C LEU A 70 20.20 -1.12 2.39
N PRO A 71 21.47 -0.67 2.42
CA PRO A 71 22.33 -0.56 1.24
C PRO A 71 22.59 -1.90 0.55
#